data_AF-A0A2W1NPH5-F1
#
_entry.id   AF-A0A2W1NPH5-F1
#
_cell.length_a   1.000
_cell.length_b   1.000
_cell.length_c   1.000
_cell.angle_alpha   90.00
_cell.angle_beta   90.00
_cell.angle_gamma   90.00
#
_symmetry.space_group_name_H-M   'P 1'
#
loop_
_entity.id
_entity.type
_entity.pdbx_description
1 polymer ?
#
loop_
_entity_poly.entity_id
_entity_poly.type
_entity_poly.pdbx_seq_one_letter_code
_entity_poly.pdbx_strand_id
1 'polypeptide(L)'
;MENFKKEVNDKIDANKQSIINFNQRIAEEKKEVKAEYQKKIEALNQKNTDLKKRLEDYKMEGKEDWNQFKTKFGSDLDNLGHAFANFFKKEQNDTAKTADSPTNKSQNTTVK
;
A
#
# COMPACT_ATOMS: atom_id res chain seq x y z
N MET A 1 -0.60 17.88 -21.48
CA MET A 1 0.38 17.67 -20.38
C MET A 1 -0.19 18.09 -19.05
N GLU A 2 -0.86 19.24 -18.99
CA GLU A 2 -1.51 19.76 -17.77
C GLU A 2 -2.53 18.79 -17.17
N ASN A 3 -3.39 18.15 -17.99
CA ASN A 3 -4.36 17.16 -17.47
C ASN A 3 -3.70 16.00 -16.72
N PHE A 4 -2.58 15.48 -17.23
CA PHE A 4 -1.84 14.40 -16.56
C PHE A 4 -1.23 14.89 -15.24
N LYS A 5 -0.61 16.08 -15.23
CA LYS A 5 -0.05 16.66 -14.00
C LYS A 5 -1.15 16.88 -12.96
N LYS A 6 -2.33 17.36 -13.37
CA LYS A 6 -3.48 17.53 -12.49
C LYS A 6 -3.93 16.20 -11.90
N GLU A 7 -4.16 15.18 -12.73
CA GLU A 7 -4.57 13.85 -12.27
C GLU A 7 -3.57 13.26 -11.26
N VAL A 8 -2.28 13.38 -11.55
CA VAL A 8 -1.22 12.92 -10.65
C VAL A 8 -1.28 13.67 -9.31
N ASN A 9 -1.43 14.99 -9.33
CA ASN A 9 -1.55 15.77 -8.10
C ASN A 9 -2.79 15.38 -7.29
N ASP A 10 -3.94 15.19 -7.95
CA ASP A 10 -5.18 14.76 -7.30
C ASP A 10 -4.98 13.38 -6.61
N LYS A 11 -4.31 12.42 -7.27
CA LYS A 11 -3.96 11.11 -6.71
C LYS A 11 -2.96 11.22 -5.55
N ILE A 12 -1.93 12.06 -5.67
CA ILE A 12 -0.94 12.30 -4.61
C ILE A 12 -1.61 12.90 -3.36
N ASP A 13 -2.56 13.82 -3.55
CA ASP A 13 -3.28 14.44 -2.44
C ASP A 13 -4.27 13.47 -1.79
N ALA A 14 -4.94 12.62 -2.57
CA ALA A 14 -5.75 11.52 -2.03
C ALA A 14 -4.91 10.54 -1.18
N ASN A 15 -3.69 10.23 -1.61
CA ASN A 15 -2.75 9.42 -0.83
C ASN A 15 -2.37 10.10 0.49
N LYS A 16 -2.13 11.43 0.50
CA LYS A 16 -1.87 12.18 1.75
C LYS A 16 -3.05 12.12 2.71
N GLN A 17 -4.27 12.24 2.22
CA GLN A 17 -5.47 12.10 3.05
C GLN A 17 -5.56 10.68 3.64
N SER A 18 -5.20 9.66 2.86
CA SER A 18 -5.14 8.28 3.34
C SER A 18 -4.11 8.11 4.47
N ILE A 19 -2.93 8.74 4.38
CA ILE A 19 -1.91 8.76 5.44
C ILE A 19 -2.47 9.35 6.75
N ILE A 20 -3.19 10.47 6.68
CA ILE A 20 -3.81 11.10 7.86
C ILE A 20 -4.81 10.13 8.50
N ASN A 21 -5.69 9.54 7.69
CA ASN A 21 -6.68 8.57 8.16
C ASN A 21 -6.03 7.32 8.77
N PHE A 22 -4.92 6.85 8.19
CA PHE A 22 -4.19 5.68 8.72
C PHE A 22 -3.59 5.99 10.08
N ASN A 23 -2.93 7.15 10.23
CA ASN A 23 -2.35 7.59 11.49
C ASN A 23 -3.40 7.71 12.60
N GLN A 24 -4.60 8.19 12.29
CA GLN A 24 -5.72 8.24 13.24
C GLN A 24 -6.15 6.84 13.66
N ARG A 25 -6.35 5.92 12.70
CA ARG A 25 -6.81 4.55 12.99
C ARG A 25 -5.81 3.74 13.81
N ILE A 26 -4.52 3.89 13.56
CA ILE A 26 -3.49 3.15 14.29
C ILE A 26 -3.17 3.75 15.66
N ALA A 27 -3.76 4.90 16.00
CA ALA A 27 -3.51 5.54 17.29
C ALA A 27 -4.02 4.69 18.47
N GLU A 28 -5.10 3.92 18.23
CA GLU A 28 -5.78 3.04 19.19
C GLU A 28 -5.22 1.61 19.21
N GLU A 29 -4.31 1.29 18.29
CA GLU A 29 -3.71 -0.05 18.18
C GLU A 29 -2.66 -0.29 19.27
N LYS A 30 -2.41 -1.57 19.56
CA LYS A 30 -1.35 -1.99 20.50
C LYS A 30 0.03 -1.54 20.00
N LYS A 31 0.96 -1.30 20.93
CA LYS A 31 2.28 -0.73 20.63
C LYS A 31 3.04 -1.49 19.54
N GLU A 32 3.06 -2.83 19.57
CA GLU A 32 3.76 -3.60 18.54
C GLU A 32 3.12 -3.43 17.15
N VAL A 33 1.80 -3.56 17.08
CA VAL A 33 0.99 -3.43 15.86
C VAL A 33 1.11 -2.01 15.28
N LYS A 34 1.04 -1.00 16.14
CA LYS A 34 1.20 0.41 15.78
C LYS A 34 2.56 0.66 15.14
N ALA A 35 3.64 0.13 15.72
CA ALA A 35 4.99 0.30 15.19
C ALA A 35 5.15 -0.32 13.78
N GLU A 36 4.53 -1.47 13.54
CA GLU A 36 4.51 -2.09 12.20
C GLU A 36 3.75 -1.23 11.18
N TYR A 37 2.58 -0.73 11.55
CA TYR A 37 1.82 0.15 10.66
C TYR A 37 2.52 1.49 10.42
N GLN A 38 3.18 2.07 11.42
CA GLN A 38 3.95 3.32 11.25
C GLN A 38 5.05 3.14 10.20
N LYS A 39 5.81 2.05 10.25
CA LYS A 39 6.82 1.74 9.22
C LYS A 39 6.23 1.63 7.82
N LYS A 40 5.06 0.97 7.70
CA LYS A 40 4.35 0.87 6.42
C LYS A 40 3.87 2.24 5.93
N ILE A 41 3.36 3.10 6.82
CA ILE A 41 2.94 4.48 6.51
C ILE A 41 4.14 5.31 6.04
N GLU A 42 5.29 5.22 6.71
CA GLU A 42 6.52 5.92 6.32
C GLU A 42 6.97 5.51 4.91
N ALA A 43 6.98 4.21 4.62
CA ALA A 43 7.33 3.70 3.29
C ALA A 43 6.36 4.18 2.19
N LEU A 44 5.05 4.22 2.48
CA LEU A 44 4.05 4.75 1.55
C LEU A 44 4.21 6.26 1.35
N ASN A 45 4.48 7.01 2.43
CA ASN A 45 4.70 8.44 2.38
C ASN A 45 5.94 8.78 1.55
N GLN A 46 7.04 8.06 1.75
CA GLN A 46 8.27 8.24 0.98
C GLN A 46 8.03 8.02 -0.52
N LYS A 47 7.36 6.93 -0.91
CA LYS A 47 7.01 6.70 -2.32
C LYS A 47 6.13 7.80 -2.89
N ASN A 48 5.17 8.31 -2.10
CA ASN A 48 4.29 9.40 -2.52
C ASN A 48 5.07 10.71 -2.75
N THR A 49 6.04 11.03 -1.87
CA THR A 49 6.91 12.20 -2.02
C THR A 49 7.88 12.06 -3.19
N ASP A 50 8.43 10.86 -3.41
CA ASP A 50 9.36 10.58 -4.50
C ASP A 50 8.68 10.71 -5.86
N LEU A 51 7.46 10.21 -6.01
CA LEU A 51 6.66 10.39 -7.23
C LEU A 51 6.34 11.87 -7.47
N LYS A 52 5.96 12.62 -6.43
CA LYS A 52 5.74 14.07 -6.54
C LYS A 52 6.99 14.77 -7.08
N LYS A 53 8.14 14.50 -6.46
CA LYS A 53 9.42 15.09 -6.87
C LYS A 53 9.79 14.71 -8.31
N ARG A 54 9.62 13.44 -8.69
CA ARG A 54 9.88 12.98 -10.07
C ARG A 54 8.99 13.68 -11.11
N LEU A 55 7.75 14.05 -10.76
CA LEU A 55 6.88 14.84 -11.63
C LEU A 55 7.36 16.30 -11.76
N GLU A 56 7.80 16.89 -10.66
CA GLU A 56 8.30 18.27 -10.59
C GLU A 56 9.65 18.43 -11.31
N ASP A 57 10.56 17.47 -11.13
CA ASP A 57 11.89 17.44 -11.72
C ASP A 57 11.88 17.08 -13.22
N TYR A 58 10.75 16.57 -13.75
CA TYR A 58 10.66 16.18 -15.15
C TYR A 58 10.80 17.39 -16.09
N LYS A 59 11.89 17.40 -16.85
CA LYS A 59 12.15 18.32 -17.96
C LYS A 59 11.83 17.62 -19.28
N MET A 60 11.11 18.32 -20.16
CA MET A 60 10.69 17.74 -21.45
C MET A 60 11.86 17.76 -22.43
N GLU A 61 12.44 16.59 -22.72
CA GLU A 61 13.48 16.42 -23.74
C GLU A 61 12.92 15.99 -25.11
N GLY A 62 11.67 15.49 -25.15
CA GLY A 62 10.98 15.11 -26.38
C GLY A 62 9.56 14.56 -26.16
N LYS A 63 8.79 14.37 -27.24
CA LYS A 63 7.43 13.77 -27.19
C LYS A 63 7.46 12.27 -26.88
N GLU A 64 8.46 11.55 -27.40
CA GLU A 64 8.66 10.12 -27.16
C GLU A 64 8.99 9.87 -25.67
N ASP A 65 9.90 10.65 -25.10
CA ASP A 65 10.27 10.60 -23.69
C ASP A 65 9.08 10.89 -22.77
N TRP A 66 8.21 11.81 -23.17
CA TRP A 66 7.01 12.13 -22.41
C TRP A 66 6.00 10.97 -22.35
N ASN A 67 5.83 10.24 -23.46
CA ASN A 67 4.93 9.10 -23.49
C ASN A 67 5.47 7.95 -22.62
N GLN A 68 6.77 7.64 -22.73
CA GLN A 68 7.40 6.62 -21.90
C GLN A 68 7.40 6.98 -20.41
N PHE A 69 7.65 8.26 -20.09
CA PHE A 69 7.56 8.77 -18.73
C PHE A 69 6.17 8.56 -18.14
N LYS A 70 5.10 9.00 -18.83
CA LYS A 70 3.71 8.84 -18.35
C LYS A 70 3.36 7.39 -18.10
N THR A 71 3.74 6.48 -18.99
CA THR A 71 3.41 5.05 -18.84
C THR A 71 4.07 4.47 -17.58
N LYS A 72 5.37 4.70 -17.39
CA LYS A 72 6.08 4.21 -16.19
C LYS A 72 5.56 4.88 -14.91
N PHE A 73 5.45 6.21 -14.94
CA PHE A 73 4.97 6.99 -13.81
C PHE A 73 3.54 6.61 -13.42
N GLY A 74 2.65 6.45 -14.40
CA GLY A 74 1.26 6.04 -14.17
C GLY A 74 1.18 4.66 -13.51
N SER A 75 1.96 3.69 -13.99
CA SER A 75 2.04 2.37 -13.36
C SER A 75 2.56 2.45 -11.92
N ASP A 76 3.60 3.24 -11.66
CA ASP A 76 4.13 3.42 -10.30
C ASP A 76 3.08 4.04 -9.36
N LEU A 77 2.33 5.03 -9.86
CA LEU A 77 1.28 5.72 -9.11
C LEU A 77 0.07 4.82 -8.84
N ASP A 78 -0.35 4.01 -9.82
CA ASP A 78 -1.46 3.08 -9.66
C ASP A 78 -1.10 1.95 -8.68
N ASN A 79 0.13 1.41 -8.76
CA ASN A 79 0.67 0.47 -7.78
C ASN A 79 0.69 1.06 -6.36
N LEU A 80 1.08 2.32 -6.23
CA LEU A 80 1.03 3.03 -4.96
C LEU A 80 -0.41 3.17 -4.45
N GLY A 81 -1.35 3.57 -5.31
CA GLY A 81 -2.77 3.65 -4.98
C GLY A 81 -3.35 2.32 -4.50
N HIS A 82 -2.97 1.21 -5.13
CA HIS A 82 -3.36 -0.13 -4.66
C HIS A 82 -2.77 -0.47 -3.29
N ALA A 83 -1.52 -0.09 -3.02
CA ALA A 83 -0.91 -0.29 -1.71
C ALA A 83 -1.65 0.51 -0.62
N PHE A 84 -2.08 1.74 -0.91
CA PHE A 84 -2.96 2.52 -0.03
C PHE A 84 -4.32 1.82 0.18
N ALA A 85 -4.99 1.38 -0.89
CA ALA A 85 -6.29 0.73 -0.82
C ALA A 85 -6.27 -0.60 -0.04
N ASN A 86 -5.13 -1.27 -0.01
CA ASN A 86 -4.94 -2.56 0.67
C ASN A 86 -4.25 -2.44 2.03
N PHE A 87 -3.95 -1.23 2.52
CA PHE A 87 -3.13 -1.01 3.72
C PHE A 87 -3.58 -1.79 4.97
N PHE A 88 -4.89 -1.84 5.23
CA PHE A 88 -5.46 -2.57 6.37
C PHE A 88 -6.01 -3.95 6.00
N LYS A 89 -5.94 -4.36 4.74
CA LYS A 89 -6.35 -5.70 4.36
C LYS A 89 -5.26 -6.64 4.88
N LYS A 90 -5.65 -7.65 5.67
CA LYS A 90 -4.76 -8.77 5.96
C LYS A 90 -4.32 -9.35 4.61
N GLU A 91 -3.02 -9.61 4.45
CA GLU A 91 -2.55 -10.52 3.40
C GLU A 91 -3.26 -11.85 3.62
N GLN A 92 -4.31 -12.10 2.83
CA GLN A 92 -4.84 -13.44 2.67
C GLN A 92 -3.98 -14.13 1.62
N ASN A 93 -2.77 -14.53 2.03
CA ASN A 93 -1.96 -15.62 1.47
C ASN A 93 -0.58 -15.57 2.12
N ASP A 94 -0.43 -16.34 3.22
CA ASP A 94 0.79 -17.08 3.59
C ASP A 94 0.70 -17.79 4.96
N THR A 95 -0.50 -18.00 5.54
CA THR A 95 -0.67 -18.93 6.68
C THR A 95 -1.04 -20.35 6.23
N ALA A 96 -0.43 -20.84 5.15
CA ALA A 96 -0.51 -22.25 4.74
C ALA A 96 0.87 -22.89 4.57
N LYS A 97 1.86 -22.56 5.42
CA LYS A 97 3.03 -23.44 5.63
C LYS A 97 3.82 -23.12 6.91
N THR A 98 3.39 -23.65 8.05
CA THR A 98 4.29 -24.30 9.01
C THR A 98 3.45 -25.19 9.93
N ALA A 99 3.81 -26.47 9.93
CA ALA A 99 3.29 -27.47 10.84
C ALA A 99 3.81 -27.20 12.25
N ASP A 100 2.92 -27.25 13.26
CA ASP A 100 3.12 -28.11 14.42
C ASP A 100 1.79 -28.33 15.15
N SER A 101 1.47 -29.60 15.42
CA SER A 101 0.27 -30.05 16.15
C SER A 101 0.36 -29.70 17.65
N PRO A 102 -0.77 -29.68 18.39
CA PRO A 102 -1.12 -30.91 19.11
C PRO A 102 -2.63 -31.24 19.12
N THR A 103 -2.89 -32.54 18.91
CA THR A 103 -3.91 -33.40 19.52
C THR A 103 -5.03 -32.75 20.35
N ASN A 104 -6.29 -33.05 20.02
CA ASN A 104 -7.25 -33.47 21.04
C ASN A 104 -8.20 -34.55 20.52
N LYS A 105 -8.32 -35.59 21.34
CA LYS A 105 -9.05 -36.85 21.22
C LYS A 105 -10.49 -36.63 21.71
N SER A 106 -11.32 -37.68 21.58
CA SER A 106 -12.59 -37.92 22.31
C SER A 106 -13.85 -37.27 21.65
N GLN A 107 -15.00 -37.93 21.41
CA GLN A 107 -15.64 -39.15 21.93
C GLN A 107 -16.67 -39.70 20.91
N ASN A 108 -16.68 -41.02 20.64
CA ASN A 108 -17.73 -42.00 21.02
C ASN A 108 -18.88 -42.08 19.97
N THR A 109 -19.29 -43.24 19.43
CA THR A 109 -19.91 -44.37 20.14
C THR A 109 -19.91 -45.68 19.33
N THR A 110 -19.38 -46.73 19.96
CA THR A 110 -19.91 -48.12 19.90
C THR A 110 -21.33 -48.07 20.50
N VAL A 111 -22.37 -48.84 20.15
CA VAL A 111 -22.67 -50.28 20.13
C VAL A 111 -24.16 -50.35 19.70
N LYS A 112 -24.69 -51.33 18.98
CA LYS A 112 -24.87 -52.74 19.32
C LYS A 112 -25.19 -53.53 18.06
#